data_AF-A0AAU9U3A1-F1
#
_entry.id   AF-A0AAU9U3A1-F1
#
_cell.length_a   1.000
_cell.length_b   1.000
_cell.length_c   1.000
_cell.angle_alpha   90.00
_cell.angle_beta   90.00
_cell.angle_gamma   90.00
#
_symmetry.space_group_name_H-M   'P 1'
#
loop_
_entity.id
_entity.type
_entity.pdbx_description
1 polymer ?
#
loop_
_entity_poly.entity_id
_entity_poly.type
_entity_poly.pdbx_seq_one_letter_code
_entity_poly.pdbx_strand_id
1 'polypeptide(L)'
;MLGLRVSVSKTEALLFHGPRRGPPRGARIAVQGMEVEVRAQMRYLGLTLDGRWSFGPHFAELAPRLERAAAALGRLLPNVGGPDSLCRRLYVGIVRSMALYGAPIWCDALTARNKALLRRPQRVIAVRAIRGYRTVSWTAATLLASDPPWELQAEVLAEVYRFRSSLRARGQVPSADQTAQIRTQAQRVLIHWWKEDLESPAAGLATVDAIRPHLRRWVRRQHGVLTFRLTQVLTGHGCFGKYLHQIAGREATPACHECGAPMDTARHTLEECAAWGPQRHALMAVIGGDLSLSSVVHCMLGSERCWSAVASFCEEVMGLKEAAEREREADVNADPLRRRRPGEGDAAMRSYTLRTRVGGAPIILPLATRAIERSRCPRALYRRRRPA
;
A
#
# COMPACT_ATOMS: atom_id res chain seq x y z
N MET A 1 -33.25 36.88 12.65
CA MET A 1 -33.21 35.40 12.68
C MET A 1 -33.32 34.88 11.25
N LEU A 2 -32.42 34.01 10.80
CA LEU A 2 -32.29 33.59 9.40
C LEU A 2 -33.45 32.75 8.80
N GLY A 3 -34.62 32.64 9.45
CA GLY A 3 -35.81 32.01 8.86
C GLY A 3 -35.69 30.52 8.47
N LEU A 4 -34.61 29.84 8.83
CA LEU A 4 -34.34 28.46 8.46
C LEU A 4 -35.24 27.50 9.27
N ARG A 5 -36.03 26.68 8.57
CA ARG A 5 -36.84 25.59 9.16
C ARG A 5 -36.15 24.25 8.92
N VAL A 6 -36.16 23.38 9.92
CA VAL A 6 -35.61 22.01 9.82
C VAL A 6 -36.48 21.19 8.89
N SER A 7 -35.88 20.55 7.88
CA SER A 7 -36.57 19.60 7.01
C SER A 7 -36.64 18.25 7.71
N VAL A 8 -37.75 17.97 8.40
CA VAL A 8 -37.89 16.74 9.19
C VAL A 8 -37.75 15.46 8.34
N SER A 9 -38.19 15.49 7.08
CA SER A 9 -38.02 14.35 6.14
C SER A 9 -36.56 14.02 5.81
N LYS A 10 -35.63 14.93 6.10
CA LYS A 10 -34.18 14.75 5.95
C LYS A 10 -33.46 14.62 7.29
N THR A 11 -34.19 14.70 8.40
CA THR A 11 -33.62 14.61 9.75
C THR A 11 -33.41 13.14 10.10
N GLU A 12 -32.18 12.81 10.49
CA GLU A 12 -31.84 11.53 11.10
C GLU A 12 -31.43 11.77 12.55
N ALA A 13 -31.72 10.82 13.43
CA ALA A 13 -31.34 10.86 14.83
C ALA A 13 -30.45 9.66 15.17
N LEU A 14 -29.40 9.90 15.96
CA LEU A 14 -28.49 8.88 16.50
C LEU A 14 -28.25 9.19 17.98
N LEU A 15 -28.34 8.17 18.83
CA LEU A 15 -28.03 8.29 20.26
C LEU A 15 -26.66 7.68 20.54
N PHE A 16 -25.76 8.47 21.13
CA PHE A 16 -24.49 7.96 21.62
C PHE A 16 -24.65 7.26 22.97
N HIS A 17 -24.00 6.11 23.12
CA HIS A 17 -24.11 5.29 24.32
C HIS A 17 -22.82 4.49 24.58
N GLY A 18 -22.61 4.14 25.85
CA GLY A 18 -21.50 3.26 26.25
C GLY A 18 -21.71 1.79 25.82
N PRO A 19 -20.68 0.94 25.99
CA PRO A 19 -20.68 -0.44 25.48
C PRO A 19 -21.79 -1.35 26.05
N ARG A 20 -22.25 -1.07 27.28
CA ARG A 20 -23.27 -1.84 28.01
C ARG A 20 -24.67 -1.26 27.91
N ARG A 21 -24.84 -0.14 27.19
CA ARG A 21 -26.12 0.52 26.97
C ARG A 21 -26.47 0.47 25.48
N GLY A 22 -27.70 0.80 25.15
CA GLY A 22 -28.17 1.00 23.78
C GLY A 22 -29.38 1.92 23.80
N PRO A 23 -29.77 2.49 22.65
CA PRO A 23 -31.04 3.19 22.58
C PRO A 23 -32.19 2.25 22.97
N PRO A 24 -33.19 2.73 23.73
CA PRO A 24 -34.43 1.98 23.94
C PRO A 24 -34.99 1.50 22.60
N ARG A 25 -35.57 0.30 22.56
CA ARG A 25 -36.20 -0.20 21.34
C ARG A 25 -37.30 0.76 20.89
N GLY A 26 -37.24 1.18 19.64
CA GLY A 26 -38.19 2.15 19.08
C GLY A 26 -38.05 3.57 19.62
N ALA A 27 -36.90 3.95 20.18
CA ALA A 27 -36.64 5.31 20.64
C ALA A 27 -36.87 6.33 19.50
N ARG A 28 -37.58 7.40 19.82
CA ARG A 28 -37.93 8.49 18.90
C ARG A 28 -37.68 9.84 19.57
N ILE A 29 -37.44 10.86 18.76
CA ILE A 29 -37.35 12.25 19.21
C ILE A 29 -38.37 13.10 18.44
N ALA A 30 -39.07 13.98 19.15
CA ALA A 30 -40.00 14.91 18.53
C ALA A 30 -39.25 16.13 17.98
N VAL A 31 -39.34 16.37 16.68
CA VAL A 31 -38.77 17.55 16.00
C VAL A 31 -39.90 18.26 15.25
N GLN A 32 -40.22 19.49 15.66
CA GLN A 32 -41.35 20.27 15.10
C GLN A 32 -42.69 19.50 15.12
N GLY A 33 -42.96 18.74 16.20
CA GLY A 33 -44.19 17.96 16.37
C GLY A 33 -44.25 16.65 15.55
N MET A 34 -43.18 16.31 14.83
CA MET A 34 -43.07 15.05 14.11
C MET A 34 -42.03 14.13 14.75
N GLU A 35 -42.35 12.84 14.79
CA GLU A 35 -41.50 11.80 15.40
C GLU A 35 -40.39 11.35 14.45
N VAL A 36 -39.14 11.50 14.89
CA VAL A 36 -37.95 11.01 14.18
C VAL A 36 -37.37 9.81 14.93
N GLU A 37 -37.22 8.68 14.24
CA GLU A 37 -36.64 7.46 14.82
C GLU A 37 -35.14 7.62 15.10
N VAL A 38 -34.71 7.17 16.29
CA VAL A 38 -33.30 7.04 16.64
C VAL A 38 -32.74 5.78 15.98
N ARG A 39 -31.92 5.99 14.94
CA ARG A 39 -31.28 4.91 14.19
C ARG A 39 -30.01 4.43 14.90
N ALA A 40 -29.58 3.22 14.57
CA ALA A 40 -28.33 2.64 15.09
C ALA A 40 -27.07 3.25 14.44
N GLN A 41 -27.22 3.78 13.22
CA GLN A 41 -26.16 4.42 12.46
C GLN A 41 -26.71 5.60 11.64
N MET A 42 -25.86 6.58 11.36
CA MET A 42 -26.20 7.78 10.59
C MET A 42 -25.03 8.18 9.69
N ARG A 43 -25.32 8.70 8.49
CA ARG A 43 -24.30 9.26 7.60
C ARG A 43 -24.12 10.75 7.85
N TYR A 44 -22.87 11.15 8.09
CA TYR A 44 -22.52 12.56 8.27
C TYR A 44 -21.23 12.88 7.54
N LEU A 45 -21.30 13.82 6.58
CA LEU A 45 -20.16 14.25 5.76
C LEU A 45 -19.35 13.08 5.17
N GLY A 46 -20.02 12.03 4.69
CA GLY A 46 -19.36 10.85 4.11
C GLY A 46 -18.80 9.83 5.10
N LEU A 47 -18.92 10.08 6.41
CA LEU A 47 -18.64 9.10 7.46
C LEU A 47 -19.93 8.38 7.88
N THR A 48 -19.83 7.11 8.29
CA THR A 48 -20.93 6.36 8.89
C THR A 48 -20.68 6.27 10.40
N LEU A 49 -21.44 7.05 11.15
CA LEU A 49 -21.36 7.10 12.61
C LEU A 49 -22.29 6.04 13.20
N ASP A 50 -21.84 5.33 14.23
CA ASP A 50 -22.66 4.41 15.02
C ASP A 50 -22.79 4.89 16.46
N GLY A 51 -23.81 4.39 17.18
CA GLY A 51 -24.12 4.83 18.54
C GLY A 51 -22.98 4.61 19.55
N ARG A 52 -22.01 3.73 19.25
CA ARG A 52 -20.83 3.50 20.10
C ARG A 52 -19.61 4.34 19.73
N TRP A 53 -19.71 5.20 18.71
CA TRP A 53 -18.57 5.93 18.15
C TRP A 53 -17.41 5.00 17.74
N SER A 54 -17.73 3.79 17.26
CA SER A 54 -16.75 2.74 16.98
C SER A 54 -16.27 2.73 15.52
N PHE A 55 -17.02 3.35 14.61
CA PHE A 55 -16.77 3.39 13.17
C PHE A 55 -16.69 2.01 12.51
N GLY A 56 -17.16 0.94 13.18
CA GLY A 56 -17.21 -0.41 12.62
C GLY A 56 -17.96 -0.47 11.29
N PRO A 57 -19.21 0.06 11.20
CA PRO A 57 -19.95 0.13 9.95
C PRO A 57 -19.24 0.96 8.86
N HIS A 58 -18.59 2.07 9.25
CA HIS A 58 -17.82 2.89 8.31
C HIS A 58 -16.71 2.08 7.63
N PHE A 59 -15.87 1.37 8.39
CA PHE A 59 -14.79 0.57 7.79
C PHE A 59 -15.30 -0.65 7.03
N ALA A 60 -16.42 -1.25 7.46
CA ALA A 60 -17.07 -2.35 6.73
C ALA A 60 -17.56 -1.91 5.34
N GLU A 61 -18.07 -0.68 5.21
CA GLU A 61 -18.44 -0.08 3.92
C GLU A 61 -17.24 0.44 3.12
N LEU A 62 -16.23 0.99 3.80
CA LEU A 62 -15.07 1.62 3.18
C LEU A 62 -14.10 0.59 2.57
N ALA A 63 -13.79 -0.49 3.29
CA ALA A 63 -12.78 -1.45 2.85
C ALA A 63 -13.06 -2.05 1.45
N PRO A 64 -14.28 -2.53 1.12
CA PRO A 64 -14.59 -3.02 -0.23
C PRO A 64 -14.52 -1.92 -1.31
N ARG A 65 -14.76 -0.66 -0.95
CA ARG A 65 -14.60 0.47 -1.89
C ARG A 65 -13.13 0.72 -2.19
N LEU A 66 -12.27 0.68 -1.17
CA LEU A 66 -10.82 0.82 -1.33
C LEU A 66 -10.25 -0.34 -2.13
N GLU A 67 -10.68 -1.57 -1.87
CA GLU A 67 -10.26 -2.75 -2.65
C GLU A 67 -10.66 -2.63 -4.13
N ARG A 68 -11.88 -2.19 -4.42
CA ARG A 68 -12.32 -1.94 -5.80
C ARG A 68 -11.49 -0.87 -6.49
N ALA A 69 -11.19 0.24 -5.80
CA ALA A 69 -10.33 1.29 -6.34
C ALA A 69 -8.91 0.77 -6.61
N ALA A 70 -8.31 0.08 -5.64
CA ALA A 70 -6.98 -0.52 -5.77
C ALA A 70 -6.92 -1.56 -6.89
N ALA A 71 -7.97 -2.37 -7.07
CA ALA A 71 -8.07 -3.36 -8.14
C ALA A 71 -8.23 -2.70 -9.52
N ALA A 72 -9.06 -1.66 -9.63
CA ALA A 72 -9.22 -0.91 -10.86
C ALA A 72 -7.91 -0.26 -11.30
N LEU A 73 -7.20 0.38 -10.38
CA LEU A 73 -5.87 0.95 -10.61
C LEU A 73 -4.81 -0.13 -10.89
N GLY A 74 -4.92 -1.28 -10.22
CA GLY A 74 -4.02 -2.42 -10.40
C GLY A 74 -3.97 -2.96 -11.83
N ARG A 75 -5.07 -2.82 -12.61
CA ARG A 75 -5.10 -3.18 -14.04
C ARG A 75 -4.14 -2.35 -14.90
N LEU A 76 -3.81 -1.14 -14.45
CA LEU A 76 -2.86 -0.25 -15.11
C LEU A 76 -1.42 -0.45 -14.62
N LEU A 77 -1.20 -1.33 -13.64
CA LEU A 77 0.05 -1.50 -12.92
C LEU A 77 0.57 -2.94 -13.02
N PRO A 78 0.94 -3.42 -14.23
CA PRO A 78 1.52 -4.74 -14.40
C PRO A 78 2.84 -4.86 -13.62
N ASN A 79 3.26 -6.08 -13.27
CA ASN A 79 4.51 -6.24 -12.51
C ASN A 79 5.73 -5.92 -13.39
N VAL A 80 5.71 -6.38 -14.65
CA VAL A 80 6.76 -6.12 -15.66
C VAL A 80 6.28 -5.08 -16.66
N GLY A 81 7.17 -4.15 -17.02
CA GLY A 81 6.83 -2.99 -17.85
C GLY A 81 5.81 -2.07 -17.19
N GLY A 82 5.08 -1.32 -18.02
CA GLY A 82 4.03 -0.40 -17.60
C GLY A 82 4.55 0.85 -16.85
N PRO A 83 3.67 1.52 -16.09
CA PRO A 83 3.98 2.82 -15.51
C PRO A 83 5.15 2.80 -14.53
N ASP A 84 5.87 3.91 -14.52
CA ASP A 84 7.04 4.15 -13.68
C ASP A 84 6.70 4.27 -12.18
N SER A 85 7.74 4.52 -11.37
CA SER A 85 7.58 4.64 -9.92
C SER A 85 6.74 5.86 -9.50
N LEU A 86 6.77 6.94 -10.26
CA LEU A 86 6.01 8.16 -9.96
C LEU A 86 4.51 7.90 -10.12
N CYS A 87 4.11 7.32 -11.25
CA CYS A 87 2.72 6.96 -11.52
C CYS A 87 2.17 6.00 -10.45
N ARG A 88 2.96 4.98 -10.06
CA ARG A 88 2.58 4.06 -8.97
C ARG A 88 2.37 4.78 -7.63
N ARG A 89 3.26 5.70 -7.26
CA ARG A 89 3.11 6.49 -6.02
C ARG A 89 1.85 7.36 -6.03
N LEU A 90 1.50 7.94 -7.19
CA LEU A 90 0.26 8.70 -7.34
C LEU A 90 -0.97 7.82 -7.06
N TYR A 91 -1.03 6.62 -7.62
CA TYR A 91 -2.15 5.69 -7.38
C TYR A 91 -2.24 5.21 -5.94
N VAL A 92 -1.10 4.95 -5.28
CA VAL A 92 -1.08 4.70 -3.82
C VAL A 92 -1.67 5.90 -3.08
N GLY A 93 -1.29 7.12 -3.46
CA GLY A 93 -1.79 8.36 -2.88
C GLY A 93 -3.31 8.53 -3.01
N ILE A 94 -3.91 8.12 -4.14
CA ILE A 94 -5.37 8.15 -4.33
C ILE A 94 -6.07 7.24 -3.31
N VAL A 95 -5.68 5.97 -3.25
CA VAL A 95 -6.31 5.00 -2.33
C VAL A 95 -6.08 5.40 -0.87
N ARG A 96 -4.88 5.88 -0.53
CA ARG A 96 -4.57 6.42 0.80
C ARG A 96 -5.47 7.62 1.15
N SER A 97 -5.68 8.54 0.22
CA SER A 97 -6.53 9.72 0.45
C SER A 97 -7.99 9.34 0.70
N MET A 98 -8.48 8.30 0.00
CA MET A 98 -9.80 7.73 0.26
C MET A 98 -9.87 7.10 1.65
N ALA A 99 -8.84 6.35 2.04
CA ALA A 99 -8.80 5.63 3.31
C ALA A 99 -8.69 6.56 4.52
N LEU A 100 -7.95 7.68 4.38
CA LEU A 100 -7.67 8.64 5.45
C LEU A 100 -8.66 9.81 5.48
N TYR A 101 -9.73 9.76 4.68
CA TYR A 101 -10.79 10.75 4.76
C TYR A 101 -11.44 10.73 6.15
N GLY A 102 -11.55 11.90 6.78
CA GLY A 102 -12.08 12.02 8.13
C GLY A 102 -11.19 11.44 9.24
N ALA A 103 -9.92 11.09 8.96
CA ALA A 103 -8.99 10.50 9.93
C ALA A 103 -8.97 11.16 11.32
N PRO A 104 -8.93 12.50 11.45
CA PRO A 104 -8.96 13.15 12.75
C PRO A 104 -10.19 12.85 13.61
N ILE A 105 -11.29 12.38 13.01
CA ILE A 105 -12.55 12.09 13.70
C ILE A 105 -12.59 10.65 14.22
N TRP A 106 -11.99 9.70 13.49
CA TRP A 106 -12.06 8.27 13.82
C TRP A 106 -10.76 7.66 14.36
N CYS A 107 -9.62 8.36 14.28
CA CYS A 107 -8.30 7.83 14.67
C CYS A 107 -8.28 7.24 16.08
N ASP A 108 -8.75 8.01 17.06
CA ASP A 108 -8.80 7.63 18.47
C ASP A 108 -9.78 6.47 18.75
N ALA A 109 -10.67 6.14 17.80
CA ALA A 109 -11.65 5.06 17.89
C ALA A 109 -11.18 3.75 17.20
N LEU A 110 -9.95 3.70 16.69
CA LEU A 110 -9.45 2.52 15.98
C LEU A 110 -9.27 1.30 16.89
N THR A 111 -10.10 0.29 16.67
CA THR A 111 -9.93 -1.05 17.26
C THR A 111 -9.03 -1.94 16.39
N ALA A 112 -8.51 -3.04 16.95
CA ALA A 112 -7.77 -4.06 16.19
C ALA A 112 -8.57 -4.58 14.97
N ARG A 113 -9.90 -4.72 15.12
CA ARG A 113 -10.81 -5.12 14.05
C ARG A 113 -10.84 -4.09 12.92
N ASN A 114 -10.96 -2.80 13.24
CA ASN A 114 -11.01 -1.74 12.23
C ASN A 114 -9.65 -1.55 11.55
N LYS A 115 -8.54 -1.68 12.30
CA LYS A 115 -7.19 -1.69 11.72
C LYS A 115 -7.04 -2.79 10.69
N ALA A 116 -7.54 -4.01 10.96
CA ALA A 116 -7.50 -5.11 9.99
C ALA A 116 -8.24 -4.78 8.68
N LEU A 117 -9.37 -4.06 8.76
CA LEU A 117 -10.13 -3.61 7.58
C LEU A 117 -9.38 -2.55 6.76
N LEU A 118 -8.49 -1.76 7.36
CA LEU A 118 -7.62 -0.81 6.66
C LEU A 118 -6.37 -1.48 6.05
N ARG A 119 -5.74 -2.40 6.77
CA ARG A 119 -4.51 -3.07 6.34
C ARG A 119 -4.70 -3.88 5.07
N ARG A 120 -5.88 -4.49 4.87
CA ARG A 120 -6.17 -5.31 3.69
C ARG A 120 -6.13 -4.52 2.38
N PRO A 121 -6.89 -3.43 2.17
CA PRO A 121 -6.77 -2.59 0.98
C PRO A 121 -5.40 -1.92 0.85
N GLN A 122 -4.76 -1.53 1.97
CA GLN A 122 -3.40 -1.00 1.92
C GLN A 122 -2.42 -2.01 1.32
N ARG A 123 -2.49 -3.28 1.75
CA ARG A 123 -1.67 -4.36 1.19
C ARG A 123 -1.88 -4.49 -0.31
N VAL A 124 -3.13 -4.46 -0.79
CA VAL A 124 -3.45 -4.61 -2.22
C VAL A 124 -2.73 -3.55 -3.04
N ILE A 125 -2.81 -2.27 -2.64
CA ILE A 125 -2.17 -1.19 -3.40
C ILE A 125 -0.65 -1.16 -3.18
N ALA A 126 -0.15 -1.49 -1.99
CA ALA A 126 1.28 -1.56 -1.70
C ALA A 126 1.99 -2.65 -2.52
N VAL A 127 1.39 -3.84 -2.65
CA VAL A 127 1.91 -4.92 -3.52
C VAL A 127 2.05 -4.43 -4.96
N ARG A 128 1.07 -3.69 -5.48
CA ARG A 128 1.16 -3.10 -6.83
C ARG A 128 2.25 -2.03 -6.92
N ALA A 129 2.43 -1.22 -5.87
CA ALA A 129 3.48 -0.21 -5.84
C ALA A 129 4.88 -0.82 -5.97
N ILE A 130 5.10 -1.97 -5.32
CA ILE A 130 6.40 -2.67 -5.32
C ILE A 130 6.53 -3.70 -6.45
N ARG A 131 5.53 -3.81 -7.34
CA ARG A 131 5.48 -4.86 -8.39
C ARG A 131 5.52 -6.28 -7.83
N GLY A 132 5.10 -6.48 -6.59
CA GLY A 132 5.31 -7.74 -5.86
C GLY A 132 4.34 -8.85 -6.25
N TYR A 133 4.67 -10.06 -5.81
CA TYR A 133 3.73 -11.18 -5.82
C TYR A 133 2.56 -10.92 -4.88
N ARG A 134 1.36 -11.42 -5.25
CA ARG A 134 0.13 -11.27 -4.46
C ARG A 134 0.19 -11.91 -3.08
N THR A 135 1.18 -12.76 -2.82
CA THR A 135 1.41 -13.52 -1.59
C THR A 135 2.30 -12.77 -0.60
N VAL A 136 2.98 -11.69 -1.02
CA VAL A 136 3.80 -10.84 -0.13
C VAL A 136 2.94 -10.33 1.04
N SER A 137 3.47 -10.39 2.27
CA SER A 137 2.76 -9.98 3.47
C SER A 137 2.45 -8.48 3.49
N TRP A 138 1.47 -8.05 4.29
CA TRP A 138 1.19 -6.60 4.45
C TRP A 138 2.44 -5.87 4.96
N THR A 139 3.11 -6.41 5.97
CA THR A 139 4.32 -5.83 6.57
C THR A 139 5.45 -5.62 5.56
N ALA A 140 5.78 -6.65 4.77
CA ALA A 140 6.82 -6.53 3.75
C ALA A 140 6.40 -5.59 2.62
N ALA A 141 5.13 -5.63 2.21
CA ALA A 141 4.61 -4.78 1.14
C ALA A 141 4.66 -3.29 1.50
N THR A 142 4.18 -2.91 2.69
CA THR A 142 4.19 -1.50 3.14
C THR A 142 5.60 -0.99 3.38
N LEU A 143 6.47 -1.83 3.94
CA LEU A 143 7.88 -1.50 4.16
C LEU A 143 8.62 -1.21 2.84
N LEU A 144 8.53 -2.12 1.87
CA LEU A 144 9.14 -1.93 0.55
C LEU A 144 8.53 -0.74 -0.20
N ALA A 145 7.21 -0.56 -0.11
CA ALA A 145 6.51 0.57 -0.72
C ALA A 145 6.84 1.92 -0.06
N SER A 146 7.46 1.90 1.13
CA SER A 146 7.64 3.10 1.96
C SER A 146 6.32 3.81 2.25
N ASP A 147 5.27 3.02 2.45
CA ASP A 147 3.93 3.48 2.80
C ASP A 147 3.61 3.00 4.22
N PRO A 148 3.88 3.81 5.26
CA PRO A 148 3.63 3.43 6.65
C PRO A 148 2.18 2.97 6.88
N PRO A 149 1.90 2.18 7.93
CA PRO A 149 0.55 1.79 8.30
C PRO A 149 -0.41 2.99 8.29
N TRP A 150 -1.56 2.85 7.62
CA TRP A 150 -2.52 3.96 7.50
C TRP A 150 -3.06 4.41 8.86
N GLU A 151 -3.14 3.52 9.84
CA GLU A 151 -3.47 3.88 11.22
C GLU A 151 -2.47 4.87 11.83
N LEU A 152 -1.17 4.72 11.56
CA LEU A 152 -0.16 5.68 12.04
C LEU A 152 -0.20 6.99 11.23
N GLN A 153 -0.49 6.90 9.93
CA GLN A 153 -0.69 8.10 9.10
C GLN A 153 -1.94 8.90 9.53
N ALA A 154 -2.98 8.21 10.01
CA ALA A 154 -4.17 8.84 10.56
C ALA A 154 -3.85 9.69 11.80
N GLU A 155 -2.97 9.20 12.69
CA GLU A 155 -2.48 9.98 13.84
C GLU A 155 -1.76 11.25 13.43
N VAL A 156 -0.92 11.20 12.38
CA VAL A 156 -0.27 12.40 11.84
C VAL A 156 -1.29 13.43 11.36
N LEU A 157 -2.36 12.99 10.71
CA LEU A 157 -3.43 13.88 10.25
C LEU A 157 -4.24 14.43 11.43
N ALA A 158 -4.52 13.60 12.42
CA ALA A 158 -5.21 13.99 13.64
C ALA A 158 -4.43 15.06 14.41
N GLU A 159 -3.12 14.90 14.54
CA GLU A 159 -2.26 15.84 15.25
C GLU A 159 -2.21 17.21 14.57
N VAL A 160 -2.03 17.23 13.25
CA VAL A 160 -2.09 18.46 12.46
C VAL A 160 -3.47 19.11 12.58
N TYR A 161 -4.54 18.31 12.61
CA TYR A 161 -5.90 18.82 12.76
C TYR A 161 -6.14 19.43 14.16
N ARG A 162 -5.74 18.73 15.23
CA ARG A 162 -5.85 19.20 16.62
C ARG A 162 -5.12 20.52 16.81
N PHE A 163 -3.89 20.61 16.30
CA PHE A 163 -3.11 21.85 16.29
C PHE A 163 -3.86 23.00 15.61
N ARG A 164 -4.31 22.81 14.36
CA ARG A 164 -5.04 23.85 13.61
C ARG A 164 -6.34 24.25 14.29
N SER A 165 -7.07 23.29 14.84
CA SER A 165 -8.33 23.53 15.56
C SER A 165 -8.12 24.33 16.84
N SER A 166 -7.05 24.05 17.60
CA SER A 166 -6.71 24.81 18.81
C SER A 166 -6.40 26.28 18.52
N LEU A 167 -5.72 26.58 17.41
CA LEU A 167 -5.43 27.96 17.01
C LEU A 167 -6.68 28.68 16.54
N ARG A 168 -7.53 28.02 15.75
CA ARG A 168 -8.80 28.59 15.30
C ARG A 168 -9.73 28.91 16.45
N ALA A 169 -9.78 28.06 17.48
CA ALA A 169 -10.55 28.33 18.70
C ALA A 169 -10.08 29.60 19.44
N ARG A 170 -8.82 30.00 19.24
CA ARG A 170 -8.23 31.26 19.74
C ARG A 170 -8.33 32.42 18.73
N GLY A 171 -9.05 32.27 17.62
CA GLY A 171 -9.14 33.28 16.57
C GLY A 171 -7.86 33.44 15.72
N GLN A 172 -6.94 32.47 15.79
CA GLN A 172 -5.65 32.54 15.10
C GLN A 172 -5.62 31.64 13.85
N VAL A 173 -4.89 32.09 12.82
CA VAL A 173 -4.67 31.32 11.60
C VAL A 173 -3.26 30.71 11.65
N PRO A 174 -3.12 29.37 11.56
CA PRO A 174 -1.81 28.72 11.53
C PRO A 174 -1.05 29.08 10.25
N SER A 175 0.22 29.47 10.39
CA SER A 175 1.11 29.63 9.24
C SER A 175 1.41 28.27 8.58
N ALA A 176 1.83 28.34 7.31
CA ALA A 176 2.28 27.17 6.57
C ALA A 176 3.48 26.49 7.25
N ASP A 177 4.42 27.28 7.77
CA ASP A 177 5.63 26.80 8.43
C ASP A 177 5.33 26.09 9.74
N GLN A 178 4.47 26.65 10.59
CA GLN A 178 4.03 25.99 11.82
C GLN A 178 3.34 24.66 11.51
N THR A 179 2.44 24.64 10.52
CA THR A 179 1.75 23.41 10.09
C THR A 179 2.74 22.35 9.58
N ALA A 180 3.75 22.77 8.82
CA ALA A 180 4.80 21.89 8.32
C ALA A 180 5.70 21.35 9.44
N GLN A 181 6.02 22.17 10.45
CA GLN A 181 6.79 21.76 11.64
C GLN A 181 6.03 20.69 12.43
N ILE A 182 4.76 20.93 12.75
CA ILE A 182 3.92 19.95 13.46
C ILE A 182 3.80 18.64 12.67
N ARG A 183 3.57 18.73 11.35
CA ARG A 183 3.55 17.54 10.49
C ARG A 183 4.88 16.78 10.53
N THR A 184 6.00 17.49 10.47
CA THR A 184 7.34 16.88 10.49
C THR A 184 7.61 16.19 11.82
N GLN A 185 7.19 16.78 12.94
CA GLN A 185 7.31 16.19 14.26
C GLN A 185 6.45 14.92 14.36
N ALA A 186 5.18 15.00 13.97
CA ALA A 186 4.28 13.84 13.97
C ALA A 186 4.79 12.71 13.05
N GLN A 187 5.37 13.05 11.90
CA GLN A 187 6.03 12.06 11.02
C GLN A 187 7.25 11.39 11.68
N ARG A 188 8.02 12.10 12.51
CA ARG A 188 9.15 11.49 13.25
C ARG A 188 8.64 10.47 14.27
N VAL A 189 7.55 10.79 14.95
CA VAL A 189 6.86 9.90 15.91
C VAL A 189 6.31 8.68 15.18
N LEU A 190 5.64 8.87 14.04
CA LEU A 190 5.18 7.77 13.18
C LEU A 190 6.31 6.81 12.80
N ILE A 191 7.47 7.32 12.36
CA ILE A 191 8.59 6.46 11.96
C ILE A 191 9.17 5.70 13.17
N HIS A 192 9.13 6.28 14.36
CA HIS A 192 9.56 5.61 15.59
C HIS A 192 8.64 4.42 15.91
N TRP A 193 7.33 4.66 16.04
CA TRP A 193 6.35 3.60 16.29
C TRP A 193 6.36 2.53 15.19
N TRP A 194 6.49 2.93 13.94
CA TRP A 194 6.58 1.96 12.85
C TRP A 194 7.84 1.09 12.96
N LYS A 195 8.96 1.63 13.44
CA LYS A 195 10.18 0.84 13.68
C LYS A 195 9.99 -0.17 14.81
N GLU A 196 9.23 0.17 15.84
CA GLU A 196 8.90 -0.72 16.97
C GLU A 196 7.92 -1.82 16.54
N ASP A 197 6.87 -1.48 15.78
CA ASP A 197 5.93 -2.46 15.20
C ASP A 197 6.63 -3.51 14.32
N LEU A 198 7.81 -3.18 13.79
CA LEU A 198 8.64 -4.05 12.97
C LEU A 198 9.61 -4.95 13.76
N GLU A 199 9.62 -4.91 15.10
CA GLU A 199 10.51 -5.75 15.91
C GLU A 199 10.24 -7.23 15.81
N SER A 200 8.96 -7.59 15.80
CA SER A 200 8.51 -8.99 15.79
C SER A 200 7.49 -9.19 14.67
N PRO A 201 7.93 -9.17 13.40
CA PRO A 201 7.03 -9.27 12.26
C PRO A 201 6.44 -10.69 12.17
N ALA A 202 5.12 -10.78 12.04
CA ALA A 202 4.45 -12.07 11.82
C ALA A 202 4.85 -12.75 10.50
N ALA A 203 5.31 -11.98 9.51
CA ALA A 203 5.76 -12.48 8.21
C ALA A 203 6.70 -11.49 7.52
N GLY A 204 7.63 -12.00 6.72
CA GLY A 204 8.60 -11.19 5.97
C GLY A 204 9.85 -10.82 6.77
N LEU A 205 10.23 -11.65 7.74
CA LEU A 205 11.36 -11.43 8.66
C LEU A 205 12.64 -10.95 7.93
N ALA A 206 13.09 -11.67 6.91
CA ALA A 206 14.30 -11.29 6.16
C ALA A 206 14.23 -9.87 5.56
N THR A 207 13.08 -9.49 4.96
CA THR A 207 12.87 -8.14 4.43
C THR A 207 12.90 -7.09 5.54
N VAL A 208 12.29 -7.41 6.68
CA VAL A 208 12.21 -6.52 7.84
C VAL A 208 13.60 -6.33 8.46
N ASP A 209 14.33 -7.40 8.70
CA ASP A 209 15.68 -7.37 9.29
C ASP A 209 16.65 -6.55 8.43
N ALA A 210 16.56 -6.66 7.11
CA ALA A 210 17.42 -5.92 6.19
C ALA A 210 17.10 -4.41 6.14
N ILE A 211 15.82 -4.02 6.28
CA ILE A 211 15.38 -2.62 6.07
C ILE A 211 15.18 -1.86 7.38
N ARG A 212 14.67 -2.50 8.43
CA ARG A 212 14.32 -1.86 9.72
C ARG A 212 15.48 -1.06 10.34
N PRO A 213 16.74 -1.53 10.34
CA PRO A 213 17.88 -0.74 10.82
C PRO A 213 18.05 0.59 10.07
N HIS A 214 17.60 0.65 8.82
CA HIS A 214 17.72 1.78 7.92
C HIS A 214 16.37 2.45 7.59
N LEU A 215 15.29 2.19 8.36
CA LEU A 215 13.92 2.60 8.02
C LEU A 215 13.80 4.08 7.60
N ARG A 216 14.44 4.99 8.35
CA ARG A 216 14.44 6.43 8.03
C ARG A 216 15.07 6.74 6.67
N ARG A 217 16.23 6.13 6.37
CA ARG A 217 16.93 6.29 5.08
C ARG A 217 16.13 5.66 3.96
N TRP A 218 15.57 4.47 4.20
CA TRP A 218 14.72 3.78 3.24
C TRP A 218 13.52 4.65 2.84
N VAL A 219 12.72 5.12 3.79
CA VAL A 219 11.52 5.93 3.50
C VAL A 219 11.85 7.26 2.81
N ARG A 220 13.02 7.86 3.11
CA ARG A 220 13.42 9.18 2.59
C ARG A 220 14.34 9.13 1.36
N ARG A 221 14.65 7.94 0.85
CA ARG A 221 15.56 7.78 -0.30
C ARG A 221 15.06 8.58 -1.51
N GLN A 222 15.99 9.17 -2.24
CA GLN A 222 15.69 9.97 -3.43
C GLN A 222 15.96 9.19 -4.73
N HIS A 223 16.75 8.13 -4.63
CA HIS A 223 17.06 7.21 -5.72
C HIS A 223 16.50 5.82 -5.44
N GLY A 224 16.56 4.98 -6.47
CA GLY A 224 16.27 3.57 -6.31
C GLY A 224 14.82 3.19 -6.53
N VAL A 225 14.54 2.64 -7.71
CA VAL A 225 13.23 2.08 -8.07
C VAL A 225 13.25 0.57 -7.84
N LEU A 226 12.18 0.07 -7.23
CA LEU A 226 11.94 -1.37 -7.13
C LEU A 226 11.44 -1.90 -8.47
N THR A 227 12.22 -2.79 -9.07
CA THR A 227 11.81 -3.58 -10.23
C THR A 227 11.07 -4.84 -9.77
N PHE A 228 10.44 -5.56 -10.71
CA PHE A 228 9.76 -6.80 -10.36
C PHE A 228 10.73 -7.81 -9.74
N ARG A 229 11.87 -8.01 -10.38
CA ARG A 229 12.86 -9.03 -9.99
C ARG A 229 13.64 -8.65 -8.75
N LEU A 230 13.97 -7.37 -8.59
CA LEU A 230 14.51 -6.87 -7.32
C LEU A 230 13.54 -7.14 -6.16
N THR A 231 12.23 -6.89 -6.35
CA THR A 231 11.23 -7.20 -5.33
C THR A 231 11.16 -8.69 -5.03
N GLN A 232 11.35 -9.58 -6.01
CA GLN A 232 11.40 -11.03 -5.74
C GLN A 232 12.53 -11.37 -4.77
N VAL A 233 13.74 -10.86 -5.04
CA VAL A 233 14.91 -11.07 -4.19
C VAL A 233 14.68 -10.51 -2.78
N LEU A 234 14.17 -9.27 -2.67
CA LEU A 234 13.93 -8.64 -1.36
C LEU A 234 12.84 -9.33 -0.53
N THR A 235 11.94 -10.09 -1.16
CA THR A 235 10.81 -10.76 -0.47
C THR A 235 10.96 -12.27 -0.39
N GLY A 236 11.86 -12.88 -1.16
CA GLY A 236 11.90 -14.33 -1.37
C GLY A 236 10.68 -14.90 -2.10
N HIS A 237 9.90 -14.06 -2.77
CA HIS A 237 8.71 -14.49 -3.54
C HIS A 237 9.02 -14.44 -5.03
N GLY A 238 9.04 -15.59 -5.70
CA GLY A 238 9.49 -15.65 -7.10
C GLY A 238 9.79 -17.07 -7.55
N CYS A 239 10.60 -17.20 -8.60
CA CYS A 239 11.10 -18.48 -9.10
C CYS A 239 12.19 -19.07 -8.18
N PHE A 240 11.92 -19.17 -6.88
CA PHE A 240 12.76 -19.85 -5.90
C PHE A 240 12.12 -21.20 -5.56
N GLY A 241 12.87 -22.29 -5.58
CA GLY A 241 12.38 -23.63 -5.25
C GLY A 241 11.59 -23.68 -3.93
N LYS A 242 12.09 -23.06 -2.85
CA LYS A 242 11.36 -22.96 -1.57
C LYS A 242 9.98 -22.33 -1.73
N TYR A 243 9.89 -21.22 -2.45
CA TYR A 243 8.62 -20.52 -2.68
C TYR A 243 7.68 -21.34 -3.58
N LEU A 244 8.20 -21.89 -4.67
CA LEU A 244 7.42 -22.68 -5.62
C LEU A 244 6.85 -23.95 -4.98
N HIS A 245 7.61 -24.58 -4.08
CA HIS A 245 7.18 -25.75 -3.32
C HIS A 245 6.16 -25.39 -2.24
N GLN A 246 6.50 -24.47 -1.32
CA GLN A 246 5.72 -24.25 -0.10
C GLN A 246 4.51 -23.31 -0.29
N ILE A 247 4.61 -22.35 -1.21
CA ILE A 247 3.63 -21.26 -1.35
C ILE A 247 2.87 -21.37 -2.67
N ALA A 248 3.57 -21.59 -3.79
CA ALA A 248 2.92 -21.72 -5.08
C ALA A 248 2.30 -23.11 -5.30
N GLY A 249 2.83 -24.14 -4.64
CA GLY A 249 2.41 -25.53 -4.81
C GLY A 249 2.67 -26.06 -6.23
N ARG A 250 3.76 -25.60 -6.86
CA ARG A 250 4.15 -25.91 -8.26
C ARG A 250 5.40 -26.76 -8.37
N GLU A 251 5.99 -27.14 -7.25
CA GLU A 251 7.21 -27.94 -7.18
C GLU A 251 7.08 -29.04 -6.13
N ALA A 252 7.60 -30.22 -6.44
CA ALA A 252 7.62 -31.33 -5.49
C ALA A 252 8.67 -31.13 -4.39
N THR A 253 9.75 -30.39 -4.67
CA THR A 253 10.86 -30.16 -3.74
C THR A 253 11.27 -28.69 -3.72
N PRO A 254 11.91 -28.21 -2.62
CA PRO A 254 12.42 -26.85 -2.55
C PRO A 254 13.80 -26.67 -3.19
N ALA A 255 14.34 -27.68 -3.89
CA ALA A 255 15.71 -27.68 -4.39
C ALA A 255 15.97 -26.63 -5.49
N CYS A 256 17.23 -26.25 -5.64
CA CYS A 256 17.70 -25.36 -6.69
C CYS A 256 17.91 -26.14 -7.98
N HIS A 257 17.19 -25.76 -9.03
CA HIS A 257 17.33 -26.37 -10.36
C HIS A 257 18.65 -26.02 -11.04
N GLU A 258 19.30 -24.95 -10.61
CA GLU A 258 20.49 -24.42 -11.28
C GLU A 258 21.79 -25.00 -10.72
N CYS A 259 21.82 -25.40 -9.45
CA CYS A 259 23.02 -25.99 -8.84
C CYS A 259 22.77 -27.24 -7.98
N GLY A 260 21.52 -27.72 -7.88
CA GLY A 260 21.18 -28.92 -7.13
C GLY A 260 21.15 -28.76 -5.60
N ALA A 261 21.38 -27.56 -5.06
CA ALA A 261 21.29 -27.31 -3.62
C ALA A 261 19.90 -27.70 -3.07
N PRO A 262 19.81 -28.26 -1.85
CA PRO A 262 18.56 -28.82 -1.33
C PRO A 262 17.49 -27.77 -1.05
N MET A 263 17.84 -26.49 -0.95
CA MET A 263 16.89 -25.42 -0.66
C MET A 263 17.25 -24.13 -1.42
N ASP A 264 16.44 -23.79 -2.42
CA ASP A 264 16.57 -22.58 -3.19
C ASP A 264 15.77 -21.43 -2.56
N THR A 265 16.49 -20.40 -2.13
CA THR A 265 15.96 -19.18 -1.54
C THR A 265 16.60 -17.96 -2.20
N ALA A 266 16.02 -16.78 -1.98
CA ALA A 266 16.68 -15.53 -2.38
C ALA A 266 18.08 -15.39 -1.77
N ARG A 267 18.26 -15.82 -0.51
CA ARG A 267 19.57 -15.89 0.15
C ARG A 267 20.53 -16.78 -0.63
N HIS A 268 20.12 -18.01 -0.92
CA HIS A 268 20.93 -18.95 -1.70
C HIS A 268 21.33 -18.36 -3.05
N THR A 269 20.39 -17.74 -3.78
CA THR A 269 20.66 -17.08 -5.06
C THR A 269 21.68 -15.93 -4.92
N LEU A 270 21.55 -15.11 -3.87
CA LEU A 270 22.42 -13.96 -3.61
C LEU A 270 23.80 -14.33 -3.08
N GLU A 271 23.93 -15.38 -2.29
CA GLU A 271 25.14 -15.64 -1.49
C GLU A 271 25.90 -16.90 -1.94
N GLU A 272 25.22 -17.94 -2.42
CA GLU A 272 25.76 -19.31 -2.42
C GLU A 272 25.74 -20.01 -3.78
N CYS A 273 24.68 -19.80 -4.57
CA CYS A 273 24.37 -20.63 -5.73
C CYS A 273 25.50 -20.70 -6.75
N ALA A 274 26.11 -21.87 -6.98
CA ALA A 274 27.30 -21.98 -7.84
C ALA A 274 27.06 -21.48 -9.28
N ALA A 275 25.83 -21.61 -9.80
CA ALA A 275 25.44 -21.17 -11.13
C ALA A 275 25.57 -19.65 -11.35
N TRP A 276 25.46 -18.83 -10.30
CA TRP A 276 25.49 -17.36 -10.40
C TRP A 276 26.82 -16.73 -9.94
N GLY A 277 27.89 -17.54 -9.83
CA GLY A 277 29.21 -17.09 -9.41
C GLY A 277 29.73 -15.86 -10.20
N PRO A 278 29.72 -15.88 -11.54
CA PRO A 278 30.17 -14.74 -12.35
C PRO A 278 29.38 -13.46 -12.07
N GLN A 279 28.04 -13.54 -12.02
CA GLN A 279 27.17 -12.39 -11.73
C GLN A 279 27.40 -11.85 -10.32
N ARG A 280 27.60 -12.73 -9.33
CA ARG A 280 27.93 -12.32 -7.96
C ARG A 280 29.29 -11.63 -7.89
N HIS A 281 30.32 -12.15 -8.56
CA HIS A 281 31.63 -11.50 -8.60
C HIS A 281 31.54 -10.09 -9.19
N ALA A 282 30.79 -9.91 -10.29
CA ALA A 282 30.55 -8.61 -10.88
C ALA A 282 29.80 -7.66 -9.92
N LEU A 283 28.82 -8.16 -9.18
CA LEU A 283 28.10 -7.40 -8.17
C LEU A 283 29.02 -6.99 -7.00
N MET A 284 29.81 -7.94 -6.47
CA MET A 284 30.74 -7.72 -5.36
C MET A 284 31.80 -6.67 -5.69
N ALA A 285 32.24 -6.59 -6.95
CA ALA A 285 33.16 -5.55 -7.40
C ALA A 285 32.60 -4.11 -7.24
N VAL A 286 31.27 -3.96 -7.11
CA VAL A 286 30.60 -2.67 -6.94
C VAL A 286 30.17 -2.43 -5.49
N ILE A 287 29.58 -3.43 -4.83
CA ILE A 287 28.96 -3.26 -3.51
C ILE A 287 29.78 -3.84 -2.34
N GLY A 288 30.90 -4.50 -2.62
CA GLY A 288 31.71 -5.21 -1.63
C GLY A 288 31.38 -6.69 -1.52
N GLY A 289 32.16 -7.43 -0.73
CA GLY A 289 32.09 -8.90 -0.66
C GLY A 289 30.94 -9.49 0.16
N ASP A 290 30.30 -8.71 1.04
CA ASP A 290 29.17 -9.19 1.85
C ASP A 290 27.85 -9.02 1.09
N LEU A 291 27.32 -10.15 0.60
CA LEU A 291 26.05 -10.22 -0.12
C LEU A 291 24.85 -10.57 0.76
N SER A 292 25.00 -10.53 2.08
CA SER A 292 23.85 -10.63 2.97
C SER A 292 22.80 -9.58 2.63
N LEU A 293 21.52 -9.93 2.74
CA LEU A 293 20.43 -9.03 2.35
C LEU A 293 20.51 -7.66 3.06
N SER A 294 20.96 -7.65 4.32
CA SER A 294 21.20 -6.43 5.09
C SER A 294 22.31 -5.55 4.50
N SER A 295 23.44 -6.15 4.13
CA SER A 295 24.57 -5.43 3.52
C SER A 295 24.26 -4.94 2.11
N VAL A 296 23.52 -5.74 1.34
CA VAL A 296 22.98 -5.33 0.03
C VAL A 296 22.08 -4.10 0.18
N VAL A 297 21.09 -4.14 1.08
CA VAL A 297 20.18 -3.00 1.34
C VAL A 297 20.95 -1.77 1.83
N HIS A 298 21.94 -1.96 2.71
CA HIS A 298 22.80 -0.88 3.18
C HIS A 298 23.51 -0.16 2.02
N CYS A 299 24.13 -0.94 1.12
CA CYS A 299 24.84 -0.42 -0.05
C CYS A 299 23.90 0.25 -1.06
N MET A 300 22.74 -0.35 -1.34
CA MET A 300 21.70 0.24 -2.19
C MET A 300 21.28 1.63 -1.69
N LEU A 301 21.15 1.81 -0.38
CA LEU A 301 20.83 3.11 0.23
C LEU A 301 22.01 4.09 0.25
N GLY A 302 23.24 3.62 0.01
CA GLY A 302 24.45 4.44 -0.01
C GLY A 302 24.64 5.20 -1.31
N SER A 303 24.32 4.61 -2.46
CA SER A 303 24.47 5.29 -3.76
C SER A 303 23.53 4.74 -4.83
N GLU A 304 23.23 5.58 -5.83
CA GLU A 304 22.49 5.17 -7.02
C GLU A 304 23.25 4.12 -7.83
N ARG A 305 24.58 4.20 -7.89
CA ARG A 305 25.43 3.19 -8.54
C ARG A 305 25.24 1.81 -7.91
N CYS A 306 25.28 1.71 -6.58
CA CYS A 306 25.07 0.44 -5.89
C CYS A 306 23.65 -0.09 -6.10
N TRP A 307 22.64 0.79 -6.05
CA TRP A 307 21.27 0.39 -6.35
C TRP A 307 21.14 -0.18 -7.76
N SER A 308 21.69 0.51 -8.76
CA SER A 308 21.64 0.09 -10.16
C SER A 308 22.38 -1.23 -10.40
N ALA A 309 23.51 -1.45 -9.74
CA ALA A 309 24.24 -2.72 -9.82
C ALA A 309 23.42 -3.89 -9.24
N VAL A 310 22.82 -3.71 -8.06
CA VAL A 310 21.95 -4.73 -7.45
C VAL A 310 20.71 -4.99 -8.31
N ALA A 311 20.08 -3.92 -8.83
CA ALA A 311 18.94 -4.06 -9.73
C ALA A 311 19.33 -4.82 -11.01
N SER A 312 20.47 -4.51 -11.61
CA SER A 312 20.96 -5.20 -12.82
C SER A 312 21.21 -6.68 -12.55
N PHE A 313 21.89 -7.02 -11.43
CA PHE A 313 22.08 -8.40 -10.99
C PHE A 313 20.73 -9.13 -10.86
N CYS A 314 19.76 -8.51 -10.19
CA CYS A 314 18.44 -9.10 -10.00
C CYS A 314 17.70 -9.29 -11.34
N GLU A 315 17.80 -8.33 -12.26
CA GLU A 315 17.16 -8.43 -13.57
C GLU A 315 17.74 -9.57 -14.41
N GLU A 316 19.07 -9.72 -14.42
CA GLU A 316 19.76 -10.79 -15.14
C GLU A 316 19.47 -12.16 -14.53
N VAL A 317 19.81 -12.36 -13.26
CA VAL A 317 19.73 -13.68 -12.60
C VAL A 317 18.28 -14.16 -12.49
N MET A 318 17.37 -13.30 -12.02
CA MET A 318 15.96 -13.72 -11.93
C MET A 318 15.32 -13.82 -13.32
N GLY A 319 15.79 -13.05 -14.31
CA GLY A 319 15.33 -13.19 -15.69
C GLY A 319 15.65 -14.57 -16.26
N LEU A 320 16.86 -15.07 -16.00
CA LEU A 320 17.29 -16.42 -16.37
C LEU A 320 16.52 -17.50 -15.60
N LYS A 321 16.37 -17.36 -14.27
CA LYS A 321 15.54 -18.31 -13.47
C LYS A 321 14.09 -18.36 -13.95
N GLU A 322 13.49 -17.21 -14.27
CA GLU A 322 12.14 -17.14 -14.83
C GLU A 322 12.03 -17.79 -16.21
N ALA A 323 13.08 -17.68 -17.05
CA ALA A 323 13.10 -18.32 -18.37
C ALA A 323 13.19 -19.84 -18.24
N ALA A 324 14.10 -20.35 -17.41
CA ALA A 324 14.21 -21.77 -17.11
C ALA A 324 12.91 -22.33 -16.49
N GLU A 325 12.25 -21.57 -15.62
CA GLU A 325 10.94 -21.97 -15.09
C GLU A 325 9.87 -22.04 -16.18
N ARG A 326 9.84 -21.08 -17.10
CA ARG A 326 8.90 -21.09 -18.24
C ARG A 326 9.12 -22.29 -19.16
N GLU A 327 10.37 -22.69 -19.39
CA GLU A 327 10.71 -23.89 -20.16
C GLU A 327 10.19 -25.15 -19.47
N ARG A 328 10.39 -25.27 -18.15
CA ARG A 328 9.85 -26.39 -17.36
C ARG A 328 8.33 -26.42 -17.32
N GLU A 329 7.66 -25.27 -17.26
CA GLU A 329 6.19 -25.19 -17.34
C GLU A 329 5.65 -25.61 -18.72
N ALA A 330 6.45 -25.45 -19.79
CA ALA A 330 6.07 -25.75 -21.16
C ALA A 330 6.38 -27.20 -21.57
N ASP A 331 7.16 -27.95 -20.78
CA ASP A 331 7.46 -29.34 -21.04
C ASP A 331 6.17 -30.19 -21.01
N VAL A 332 5.94 -30.95 -22.09
CA VAL A 332 4.78 -31.84 -22.26
C VAL A 332 4.75 -32.92 -21.17
N ASN A 333 5.93 -33.33 -20.70
CA ASN A 333 6.12 -34.32 -19.66
C ASN A 333 6.17 -33.71 -18.25
N ALA A 334 5.96 -32.39 -18.12
CA ALA A 334 5.94 -31.74 -16.82
C ALA A 334 4.87 -32.34 -15.90
N ASP A 335 5.23 -32.47 -14.62
CA ASP A 335 4.32 -32.89 -13.56
C ASP A 335 3.02 -32.07 -13.64
N PRO A 336 1.83 -32.70 -13.51
CA PRO A 336 0.55 -32.00 -13.51
C PRO A 336 0.47 -30.79 -12.57
N LEU A 337 1.22 -30.79 -11.46
CA LEU A 337 1.33 -29.67 -10.52
C LEU A 337 1.92 -28.39 -11.17
N ARG A 338 2.69 -28.54 -12.25
CA ARG A 338 3.31 -27.44 -13.00
C ARG A 338 2.44 -26.92 -14.14
N ARG A 339 1.48 -27.72 -14.61
CA ARG A 339 0.70 -27.39 -15.80
C ARG A 339 -0.14 -26.13 -15.56
N ARG A 340 -0.06 -25.20 -16.50
CA ARG A 340 -0.91 -23.99 -16.49
C ARG A 340 -2.39 -24.38 -16.56
N ARG A 341 -3.21 -23.85 -15.65
CA ARG A 341 -4.67 -24.06 -15.70
C ARG A 341 -5.22 -23.43 -16.99
N PRO A 342 -6.05 -24.13 -17.78
CA PRO A 342 -6.66 -23.57 -18.99
C PRO A 342 -7.48 -22.32 -18.64
N GLY A 343 -7.16 -21.18 -19.27
CA GLY A 343 -7.80 -19.88 -19.01
C GLY A 343 -6.92 -18.83 -18.30
N GLU A 344 -5.70 -19.17 -17.88
CA GLU A 344 -4.70 -18.23 -17.32
C GLU A 344 -3.64 -17.80 -18.37
N GLY A 345 -4.05 -17.44 -19.59
CA GLY A 345 -3.14 -16.88 -20.60
C GLY A 345 -2.61 -15.50 -20.16
N ASP A 346 -1.28 -15.30 -20.17
CA ASP A 346 -0.53 -14.07 -19.82
C ASP A 346 -0.90 -13.34 -18.51
N ALA A 347 -1.80 -13.90 -17.70
CA ALA A 347 -2.35 -13.30 -16.49
C ALA A 347 -1.48 -13.52 -15.24
N ALA A 348 -0.52 -14.45 -15.29
CA ALA A 348 0.49 -14.57 -14.23
C ALA A 348 1.37 -13.30 -14.15
N MET A 349 1.55 -12.60 -15.28
CA MET A 349 2.20 -11.28 -15.35
C MET A 349 1.18 -10.12 -15.34
N ARG A 350 -0.07 -10.37 -15.75
CA ARG A 350 -1.23 -9.46 -15.65
C ARG A 350 -2.25 -9.95 -14.61
N SER A 351 -2.00 -9.62 -13.33
CA SER A 351 -3.03 -9.51 -12.28
C SER A 351 -4.16 -10.57 -12.28
N TYR A 352 -4.10 -11.54 -11.37
CA TYR A 352 -5.29 -12.28 -10.93
C TYR A 352 -6.43 -11.32 -10.56
N THR A 353 -7.39 -11.15 -11.47
CA THR A 353 -8.68 -10.52 -11.24
C THR A 353 -9.57 -11.49 -10.47
N LEU A 354 -10.26 -10.94 -9.47
CA LEU A 354 -11.18 -11.62 -8.55
C LEU A 354 -12.13 -12.61 -9.24
N ARG A 355 -12.22 -13.84 -8.73
CA ARG A 355 -13.51 -14.55 -8.69
C ARG A 355 -14.26 -14.07 -7.45
N THR A 356 -15.05 -13.02 -7.62
CA THR A 356 -16.25 -12.78 -6.80
C THR A 356 -17.41 -12.71 -7.77
N ARG A 357 -18.24 -13.77 -7.79
CA ARG A 357 -19.56 -13.71 -8.43
C ARG A 357 -20.36 -12.62 -7.71
N VAL A 358 -20.67 -11.54 -8.40
CA VAL A 358 -21.78 -10.65 -8.04
C VAL A 358 -22.54 -10.41 -9.34
N GLY A 359 -23.76 -10.93 -9.41
CA GLY A 359 -24.66 -10.70 -10.53
C GLY A 359 -25.04 -9.22 -10.65
N GLY A 360 -25.31 -8.80 -11.88
CA GLY A 360 -25.80 -7.46 -12.20
C GLY A 360 -25.40 -7.06 -13.61
N ALA A 361 -26.39 -6.96 -14.50
CA ALA A 361 -26.25 -6.64 -15.92
C ALA A 361 -25.56 -5.29 -16.19
N PRO A 362 -24.91 -5.11 -17.35
CA PRO A 362 -24.26 -3.85 -17.70
C PRO A 362 -25.28 -2.78 -18.12
N ILE A 363 -25.20 -1.60 -17.50
CA ILE A 363 -25.80 -0.37 -18.04
C ILE A 363 -24.75 0.28 -18.94
N ILE A 364 -25.05 0.37 -20.23
CA ILE A 364 -24.28 1.12 -21.23
C ILE A 364 -24.63 2.60 -21.08
N LEU A 365 -23.64 3.45 -20.82
CA LEU A 365 -23.75 4.91 -20.93
C LEU A 365 -22.61 5.41 -21.84
N PRO A 366 -22.91 6.10 -22.95
CA PRO A 366 -21.90 6.55 -23.89
C PRO A 366 -21.12 7.76 -23.35
N LEU A 367 -19.79 7.67 -23.43
CA LEU A 367 -18.86 8.78 -23.20
C LEU A 367 -18.95 9.76 -24.38
N ALA A 368 -19.50 10.95 -24.12
CA ALA A 368 -19.40 12.08 -25.03
C ALA A 368 -18.04 12.79 -24.84
N THR A 369 -17.19 12.67 -25.84
CA THR A 369 -15.94 13.41 -26.01
C THR A 369 -16.26 14.87 -26.35
N ARG A 370 -15.80 15.83 -25.55
CA ARG A 370 -15.65 17.23 -26.01
C ARG A 370 -14.28 17.81 -25.64
N ALA A 371 -13.68 18.34 -26.70
CA ALA A 371 -12.42 19.04 -26.85
C ALA A 371 -12.04 20.00 -25.71
N ILE A 372 -10.74 19.98 -25.36
CA ILE A 372 -10.06 21.09 -24.68
C ILE A 372 -9.19 21.76 -25.74
N GLU A 373 -9.59 22.97 -26.13
CA GLU A 373 -8.80 23.87 -26.95
C GLU A 373 -7.61 24.43 -26.17
N ARG A 374 -6.50 24.55 -26.90
CA ARG A 374 -5.22 25.09 -26.48
C ARG A 374 -5.34 26.60 -26.30
N SER A 375 -4.99 27.13 -25.12
CA SER A 375 -4.69 28.55 -24.95
C SER A 375 -3.26 28.74 -24.40
N ARG A 376 -2.58 29.68 -25.06
CA ARG A 376 -1.14 29.91 -25.08
C ARG A 376 -0.65 30.59 -23.80
N CYS A 377 0.54 30.21 -23.38
CA CYS A 377 1.41 30.97 -22.48
C CYS A 377 2.05 32.16 -23.24
N PRO A 378 2.33 33.27 -22.55
CA PRO A 378 3.69 33.81 -22.64
C PRO A 378 4.33 34.11 -21.28
N ARG A 379 5.61 33.75 -21.19
CA ARG A 379 6.61 34.16 -20.21
C ARG A 379 6.95 35.65 -20.34
N ALA A 380 7.58 36.18 -19.28
CA ALA A 380 8.34 37.44 -19.11
C ALA A 380 7.68 38.35 -18.05
N LEU A 381 8.34 38.96 -17.06
CA LEU A 381 9.75 39.19 -16.79
C LEU A 381 9.93 39.51 -15.29
N TYR A 382 11.13 39.20 -14.80
CA TYR A 382 11.65 39.41 -13.46
C TYR A 382 11.98 40.89 -13.22
N ARG A 383 11.61 41.50 -12.07
CA ARG A 383 12.41 42.58 -11.47
C ARG A 383 12.14 42.76 -9.97
N ARG A 384 13.19 42.48 -9.21
CA ARG A 384 13.40 42.81 -7.79
C ARG A 384 13.32 44.33 -7.58
N ARG A 385 12.79 44.76 -6.43
CA ARG A 385 13.35 45.79 -5.54
C ARG A 385 12.58 45.81 -4.21
N ARG A 386 13.28 45.47 -3.12
CA ARG A 386 13.06 45.96 -1.74
C ARG A 386 14.09 47.09 -1.52
N PRO A 387 14.08 47.85 -0.40
CA PRO A 387 13.02 48.17 0.56
C PRO A 387 12.93 49.69 0.86
N ALA A 388 11.87 50.10 1.57
CA ALA A 388 11.92 50.94 2.77
C ALA A 388 10.66 50.62 3.58
#